data_AF-E4YSK8-F1
#
_entry.id   AF-E4YSK8-F1
#
_cell.length_a   1.000
_cell.length_b   1.000
_cell.length_c   1.000
_cell.angle_alpha   90.00
_cell.angle_beta   90.00
_cell.angle_gamma   90.00
#
_symmetry.space_group_name_H-M   'P 1'
#
loop_
_entity.id
_entity.type
_entity.pdbx_description
1 polymer ?
#
loop_
_entity_poly.entity_id
_entity_poly.type
_entity_poly.pdbx_seq_one_letter_code
_entity_poly.pdbx_strand_id
1 'polypeptide(L)'
;IISRGRMKVTIAFGYTRVVVPSQSTQTVHELMQQASYRYLKLLNKNCHVFKLETSDGALLCGDDLVQDVVDDKEILVAVYDEEEETLEDTTTGLMSPYCHPRLAGEASLGLSPIQNPNHQR
;
A
#
# COMPACT_ATOMS: atom_id res chain seq x y z
N ILE A 1 -22.85 -14.31 33.61
CA ILE A 1 -21.51 -13.72 33.31
C ILE A 1 -21.76 -12.48 32.47
N ILE A 2 -21.85 -11.32 33.11
CA ILE A 2 -22.11 -10.05 32.41
C ILE A 2 -20.81 -9.75 31.66
N SER A 3 -20.86 -9.76 30.33
CA SER A 3 -19.75 -9.35 29.47
C SER A 3 -19.38 -7.92 29.86
N ARG A 4 -18.35 -7.73 30.69
CA ARG A 4 -17.69 -6.43 30.86
C ARG A 4 -17.33 -6.00 29.44
N GLY A 5 -17.99 -4.96 28.94
CA GLY A 5 -17.95 -4.60 27.53
C GLY A 5 -16.50 -4.52 27.07
N ARG A 6 -16.11 -5.38 26.12
CA ARG A 6 -14.79 -5.31 25.50
C ARG A 6 -14.72 -3.96 24.78
N MET A 7 -13.66 -3.21 25.05
CA MET A 7 -13.39 -1.92 24.42
C MET A 7 -13.51 -2.07 22.90
N LYS A 8 -14.12 -1.09 22.24
CA LYS A 8 -14.23 -1.05 20.79
C LYS A 8 -13.68 0.26 20.27
N VAL A 9 -12.80 0.19 19.30
CA VAL A 9 -12.19 1.37 18.67
C VAL A 9 -12.63 1.40 17.21
N THR A 10 -12.86 2.58 16.66
CA THR A 10 -13.17 2.74 15.23
C THR A 10 -11.93 3.26 14.52
N ILE A 11 -11.47 2.56 13.49
CA ILE A 11 -10.36 2.99 12.66
C ILE A 11 -10.90 3.52 11.33
N ALA A 12 -10.59 4.78 11.03
CA ALA A 12 -10.98 5.45 9.81
C ALA A 12 -9.88 5.30 8.74
N PHE A 13 -10.23 4.57 7.69
CA PHE A 13 -9.45 4.41 6.45
C PHE A 13 -10.04 5.35 5.40
N GLY A 14 -9.65 6.62 5.44
CA GLY A 14 -10.30 7.67 4.66
C GLY A 14 -11.79 7.79 5.01
N TYR A 15 -12.67 7.48 4.05
CA TYR A 15 -14.13 7.50 4.26
C TYR A 15 -14.68 6.21 4.87
N THR A 16 -13.91 5.13 4.82
CA THR A 16 -14.30 3.83 5.39
C THR A 16 -14.03 3.82 6.88
N ARG A 17 -14.98 3.33 7.68
CA ARG A 17 -14.82 3.17 9.12
C ARG A 17 -14.94 1.70 9.51
N VAL A 18 -13.93 1.17 10.17
CA VAL A 18 -13.85 -0.23 10.59
C VAL A 18 -13.85 -0.29 12.11
N VAL A 19 -14.84 -0.98 12.69
CA VAL A 19 -14.90 -1.20 14.14
C VAL A 19 -14.04 -2.39 14.52
N VAL A 20 -13.09 -2.16 15.42
CA VAL A 20 -12.12 -3.14 15.89
C VAL A 20 -12.33 -3.38 17.39
N PRO A 21 -12.70 -4.60 17.83
CA PRO A 21 -12.74 -4.92 19.25
C PRO A 21 -11.31 -5.00 19.78
N SER A 22 -11.04 -4.35 20.90
CA SER A 22 -9.74 -4.32 21.56
C SER A 22 -9.73 -5.19 22.82
N GLN A 23 -8.56 -5.75 23.12
CA GLN A 23 -8.27 -6.50 24.34
C GLN A 23 -7.49 -5.60 25.31
N SER A 24 -7.56 -5.86 26.62
CA SER A 24 -6.97 -4.99 27.64
C SER A 24 -5.44 -4.89 27.57
N THR A 25 -4.75 -5.92 27.07
CA THR A 25 -3.27 -5.95 26.99
C THR A 25 -2.74 -5.66 25.58
N GLN A 26 -3.62 -5.20 24.68
CA GLN A 26 -3.27 -5.02 23.28
C GLN A 26 -2.43 -3.76 23.08
N THR A 27 -1.38 -3.83 22.27
CA THR A 27 -0.60 -2.64 21.86
C THR A 27 -1.25 -1.94 20.67
N VAL A 28 -0.89 -0.68 20.45
CA VAL A 28 -1.32 0.08 19.27
C VAL A 28 -0.89 -0.62 17.98
N HIS A 29 0.30 -1.21 17.93
CA HIS A 29 0.76 -1.98 16.77
C HIS A 29 -0.11 -3.22 16.49
N GLU A 30 -0.51 -3.96 17.53
CA GLU A 30 -1.44 -5.09 17.37
C GLU A 30 -2.83 -4.62 16.91
N LEU A 31 -3.29 -3.44 17.37
CA LEU A 31 -4.53 -2.83 16.89
C LEU A 31 -4.46 -2.48 15.40
N MET A 32 -3.32 -1.94 14.93
CA MET A 32 -3.08 -1.66 13.51
C MET A 32 -3.19 -2.92 12.65
N GLN A 33 -2.53 -4.01 13.06
CA GLN A 33 -2.61 -5.30 12.34
C GLN A 33 -4.05 -5.83 12.28
N GLN A 34 -4.77 -5.76 13.41
CA GLN A 34 -6.15 -6.19 13.47
C GLN A 34 -7.07 -5.33 12.60
N ALA A 35 -6.80 -4.02 12.52
CA ALA A 35 -7.52 -3.10 11.65
C ALA A 35 -7.27 -3.43 10.18
N SER A 36 -6.02 -3.64 9.76
CA SER A 36 -5.68 -4.08 8.40
C SER A 36 -6.39 -5.39 8.03
N TYR A 37 -6.36 -6.39 8.92
CA TYR A 37 -7.05 -7.66 8.67
C TYR A 37 -8.57 -7.48 8.52
N ARG A 38 -9.17 -6.60 9.33
CA ARG A 38 -10.60 -6.29 9.23
C ARG A 38 -10.93 -5.52 7.95
N TYR A 39 -10.09 -4.58 7.54
CA TYR A 39 -10.21 -3.86 6.28
C TYR A 39 -10.21 -4.84 5.10
N LEU A 40 -9.23 -5.75 5.07
CA LEU A 40 -9.14 -6.82 4.08
C LEU A 40 -10.40 -7.69 4.06
N LYS A 41 -10.91 -8.13 5.22
CA LYS A 41 -12.12 -8.95 5.25
C LYS A 41 -13.39 -8.24 4.79
N LEU A 42 -13.49 -6.94 5.01
CA LEU A 42 -14.71 -6.17 4.71
C LEU A 42 -14.73 -5.66 3.27
N LEU A 43 -13.56 -5.34 2.72
CA LEU A 43 -13.43 -4.69 1.41
C LEU A 43 -12.65 -5.52 0.39
N ASN A 44 -12.08 -6.65 0.80
CA ASN A 44 -11.23 -7.51 -0.04
C ASN A 44 -10.02 -6.77 -0.62
N LYS A 45 -9.48 -5.82 0.14
CA LYS A 45 -8.31 -5.00 -0.18
C LYS A 45 -7.24 -5.16 0.88
N ASN A 46 -6.01 -5.47 0.48
CA ASN A 46 -4.92 -5.48 1.44
C ASN A 46 -4.43 -4.05 1.71
N CYS A 47 -4.06 -3.77 2.96
CA CYS A 47 -3.54 -2.46 3.33
C CYS A 47 -2.49 -2.56 4.43
N HIS A 48 -1.47 -1.72 4.32
CA HIS A 48 -0.44 -1.55 5.33
C HIS A 48 -0.68 -0.25 6.10
N VAL A 49 -0.98 -0.35 7.40
CA VAL A 49 -1.17 0.81 8.27
C VAL A 49 0.19 1.21 8.86
N PHE A 50 0.63 2.44 8.60
CA PHE A 50 1.91 2.96 9.08
C PHE A 50 1.81 3.57 10.48
N LYS A 51 0.71 4.28 10.76
CA LYS A 51 0.47 4.95 12.04
C LYS A 51 -1.02 5.21 12.26
N LEU A 52 -1.37 5.42 13.53
CA LEU A 52 -2.69 5.86 13.95
C LEU A 52 -2.61 7.26 14.55
N GLU A 53 -3.63 8.07 14.28
CA GLU A 53 -3.75 9.43 14.77
C GLU A 53 -5.12 9.63 15.45
N THR A 54 -5.20 10.47 16.48
CA THR A 54 -6.49 10.93 17.01
C THR A 54 -7.17 11.88 16.01
N SER A 55 -8.45 12.20 16.24
CA SER A 55 -9.16 13.18 15.40
C SER A 55 -8.52 14.56 15.37
N ASP A 56 -7.73 14.90 16.39
CA ASP A 56 -7.00 16.17 16.50
C ASP A 56 -5.59 16.10 15.88
N GLY A 57 -5.20 14.95 15.33
CA GLY A 57 -3.91 14.71 14.68
C GLY A 57 -2.78 14.30 15.62
N ALA A 58 -3.07 13.88 16.86
CA ALA A 58 -2.04 13.37 17.76
C ALA A 58 -1.62 11.95 17.36
N LEU A 59 -0.31 11.70 17.25
CA LEU A 59 0.24 10.40 16.86
C LEU A 59 0.25 9.42 18.05
N LEU A 60 -0.14 8.17 17.82
CA LEU A 60 -0.03 7.10 18.80
C LEU A 60 1.26 6.29 18.56
N CYS A 61 2.01 5.98 19.62
CA CYS A 61 3.19 5.11 19.52
C CYS A 61 2.76 3.65 19.41
N GLY A 62 3.44 2.86 18.57
CA GLY A 62 3.13 1.44 18.35
C GLY A 62 3.30 0.55 19.59
N ASP A 63 4.18 0.95 20.50
CA ASP A 63 4.52 0.20 21.72
C ASP A 63 3.60 0.52 22.91
N ASP A 64 2.78 1.56 22.82
CA ASP A 64 1.84 1.93 23.88
C ASP A 64 0.68 0.94 23.95
N LEU A 65 0.12 0.77 25.15
CA LEU A 65 -1.09 -0.03 25.33
C LEU A 65 -2.32 0.78 24.92
N VAL A 66 -3.23 0.15 24.18
CA VAL A 66 -4.45 0.82 23.68
C VAL A 66 -5.29 1.37 24.84
N GLN A 67 -5.37 0.64 25.96
CA GLN A 67 -6.14 1.07 27.14
C GLN A 67 -5.60 2.35 27.81
N ASP A 68 -4.31 2.67 27.60
CA ASP A 68 -3.67 3.82 28.24
C ASP A 68 -3.81 5.09 27.39
N VAL A 69 -4.05 4.94 26.08
CA VAL A 69 -4.03 6.05 25.11
C VAL A 69 -5.31 6.22 24.29
N VAL A 70 -6.27 5.29 24.37
CA VAL A 70 -7.51 5.29 23.58
C VAL A 70 -8.72 5.03 24.46
N ASP A 71 -9.78 5.81 24.26
CA ASP A 71 -11.07 5.64 24.94
C ASP A 71 -12.01 4.64 24.23
N ASP A 72 -12.97 4.06 24.98
CA ASP A 72 -14.02 3.23 24.38
C ASP A 72 -14.85 4.02 23.36
N LYS A 73 -14.97 3.48 22.16
CA LYS A 73 -15.66 4.04 20.98
C LYS A 73 -14.95 5.23 20.32
N GLU A 74 -13.71 5.49 20.68
CA GLU A 74 -12.93 6.53 20.01
C GLU A 74 -12.72 6.20 18.51
N ILE A 75 -12.53 7.26 17.72
CA ILE A 75 -12.25 7.17 16.29
C ILE A 75 -10.80 7.60 16.07
N LEU A 76 -9.98 6.67 15.58
CA LEU A 76 -8.61 6.93 15.16
C LEU A 76 -8.55 7.00 13.64
N VAL A 77 -7.69 7.85 13.11
CA VAL A 77 -7.41 7.99 11.68
C VAL A 77 -6.21 7.12 11.35
N ALA A 78 -6.35 6.21 10.39
CA ALA A 78 -5.24 5.44 9.87
C ALA A 78 -4.54 6.19 8.75
N VAL A 79 -3.21 6.25 8.84
CA VAL A 79 -2.35 6.55 7.69
C VAL A 79 -1.84 5.23 7.14
N TYR A 80 -2.23 4.91 5.90
CA TYR A 80 -2.07 3.60 5.31
C TYR A 80 -1.86 3.69 3.80
N ASP A 81 -1.25 2.66 3.22
CA ASP A 81 -1.23 2.41 1.78
C ASP A 81 -2.06 1.17 1.46
N GLU A 82 -2.81 1.22 0.35
CA GLU A 82 -3.48 0.05 -0.22
C GLU A 82 -2.48 -0.68 -1.13
N GLU A 83 -2.35 -2.00 -0.93
CA GLU A 83 -1.60 -2.83 -1.87
C GLU A 83 -2.55 -3.19 -3.02
N GLU A 84 -2.29 -2.67 -4.21
CA GLU A 84 -2.97 -3.10 -5.43
C GLU A 84 -2.42 -4.47 -5.81
N GLU A 85 -3.26 -5.51 -5.78
CA GLU A 85 -2.89 -6.80 -6.39
C GLU A 85 -2.67 -6.54 -7.88
N THR A 86 -1.40 -6.43 -8.29
CA THR A 86 -1.05 -6.53 -9.70
C THR A 86 -1.53 -7.91 -10.15
N LEU A 87 -2.61 -7.94 -10.92
CA LEU A 87 -3.13 -9.15 -11.55
C LEU A 87 -2.05 -9.70 -12.48
N GLU A 88 -1.20 -10.57 -11.97
CA GLU A 88 -0.29 -11.41 -12.75
C GLU A 88 -1.13 -12.47 -13.45
N ASP A 89 -1.76 -12.10 -14.56
CA ASP A 89 -2.50 -13.03 -15.41
C ASP A 89 -1.51 -14.07 -15.95
N THR A 90 -1.42 -15.20 -15.24
CA THR A 90 -0.53 -16.31 -15.58
C THR A 90 -1.15 -17.09 -16.73
N THR A 91 -1.21 -16.48 -17.92
CA THR A 91 -1.39 -17.17 -19.18
C THR A 91 -0.07 -17.13 -19.95
N THR A 92 0.67 -18.23 -19.82
CA THR A 92 1.73 -18.73 -20.70
C THR A 92 2.22 -17.81 -21.83
N GLY A 93 3.48 -17.37 -21.73
CA GLY A 93 4.40 -17.26 -22.86
C GLY A 93 4.34 -16.00 -23.71
N LEU A 94 5.17 -15.01 -23.37
CA LEU A 94 6.24 -14.46 -24.22
C LEU A 94 6.82 -13.23 -23.50
N MET A 95 8.13 -13.26 -23.25
CA MET A 95 8.91 -12.11 -22.80
C MET A 95 8.62 -10.89 -23.70
N SER A 96 8.07 -9.83 -23.12
CA SER A 96 8.14 -8.50 -23.73
C SER A 96 9.24 -7.73 -22.98
N PRO A 97 10.43 -7.53 -23.57
CA PRO A 97 11.44 -6.71 -22.93
C PRO A 97 11.06 -5.25 -23.17
N TYR A 98 10.78 -4.55 -22.08
CA TYR A 98 10.92 -3.10 -21.91
C TYR A 98 10.35 -2.19 -23.02
N CYS A 99 9.19 -1.60 -22.71
CA CYS A 99 8.82 -0.29 -23.21
C CYS A 99 9.77 0.76 -22.58
N HIS A 100 10.82 1.16 -23.29
CA HIS A 100 11.61 2.34 -22.95
C HIS A 100 11.10 3.55 -23.77
N PRO A 101 10.82 4.70 -23.15
CA PRO A 101 10.47 5.91 -23.89
C PRO A 101 11.70 6.51 -24.61
N ARG A 102 11.42 7.05 -25.80
CA ARG A 102 12.32 7.69 -26.78
C ARG A 102 13.52 8.46 -26.21
N LEU A 103 14.71 8.11 -26.67
CA LEU A 103 15.82 9.05 -26.89
C LEU A 103 16.23 8.97 -28.37
N ALA A 104 15.79 9.95 -29.15
CA ALA A 104 16.33 10.21 -30.47
C ALA A 104 17.72 10.86 -30.30
N GLY A 105 18.74 10.26 -30.89
CA GLY A 105 20.11 10.78 -30.87
C GLY A 105 20.97 10.01 -31.86
N GLU A 106 21.07 10.56 -33.07
CA GLU A 106 21.80 10.01 -34.21
C GLU A 106 23.31 10.00 -33.96
N ALA A 107 23.97 8.86 -34.22
CA ALA A 107 25.37 8.79 -34.64
C ALA A 107 25.70 7.38 -35.15
N SER A 108 25.21 7.04 -36.35
CA SER A 108 25.68 5.83 -37.05
C SER A 108 26.90 6.21 -37.89
N LEU A 109 28.10 6.01 -37.36
CA LEU A 109 29.35 6.00 -38.14
C LEU A 109 29.39 4.73 -39.01
N GLY A 110 28.64 4.75 -40.11
CA GLY A 110 28.67 3.73 -41.14
C GLY A 110 29.77 4.02 -42.15
N LEU A 111 30.96 3.44 -41.96
CA LEU A 111 31.95 3.33 -43.03
C LEU A 111 31.42 2.32 -44.05
N SER A 112 31.13 2.79 -45.27
CA SER A 112 30.80 1.94 -46.42
C SER A 112 32.03 1.79 -47.33
N PRO A 113 32.34 0.61 -47.88
CA PRO A 113 33.41 0.44 -48.86
C PRO A 113 32.99 1.06 -50.21
N ILE A 114 33.89 1.81 -50.85
CA ILE A 114 33.67 2.34 -52.21
C ILE A 114 33.93 1.21 -53.22
N GLN A 115 32.88 0.79 -53.93
CA GLN A 115 33.05 0.07 -55.19
C GLN A 115 31.79 0.18 -56.07
N ASN A 116 31.83 0.99 -57.14
CA ASN A 116 31.80 0.49 -58.52
C ASN A 116 32.01 1.60 -59.58
N PRO A 117 32.41 1.23 -60.82
CA PRO A 117 32.96 2.08 -61.86
C PRO A 117 31.91 2.56 -62.88
N ASN A 118 32.40 3.38 -63.82
CA ASN A 118 31.78 3.88 -65.05
C ASN A 118 30.79 5.03 -64.90
N HIS A 119 31.30 6.25 -65.12
CA HIS A 119 30.69 7.18 -66.08
C HIS A 119 31.78 7.72 -67.00
N GLN A 120 31.44 7.75 -68.29
CA GLN A 120 32.25 8.15 -69.43
C GLN A 120 32.66 9.63 -69.39
N ARG A 121 33.89 9.92 -69.83
CA ARG A 121 34.12 10.86 -70.93
C ARG A 121 35.42 10.57 -71.65
#